data_AF-A0A397SST1-F1
#
_entry.id   AF-A0A397SST1-F1
#
_cell.length_a   1.000
_cell.length_b   1.000
_cell.length_c   1.000
_cell.angle_alpha   90.00
_cell.angle_beta   90.00
_cell.angle_gamma   90.00
#
_symmetry.space_group_name_H-M   'P 1'
#
loop_
_entity.id
_entity.type
_entity.pdbx_description
1 polymer ?
#
loop_
_entity_poly.entity_id
_entity_poly.type
_entity_poly.pdbx_seq_one_letter_code
_entity_poly.pdbx_strand_id
1 'polypeptide(L)'
;MAIDKDNDRVSYLIQKAKILAEIELFYLLPNQRRWKHGSLKYYYANADKAREEIKRLMSNGQWETNENELSDMKQALLKELKINDIDKDKAGLQQLLEKKLKKTETNLQQILEKRLEKTETNLQQLLDELKMMKQAL
;
A
#
# COMPACT_ATOMS: atom_id res chain seq x y z
N MET A 1 67.56 17.37 -43.11
CA MET A 1 66.58 17.93 -42.16
C MET A 1 65.53 16.86 -41.93
N ALA A 2 65.68 16.07 -40.88
CA ALA A 2 64.95 14.82 -40.65
C ALA A 2 63.90 15.04 -39.56
N ILE A 3 62.70 15.43 -39.99
CA ILE A 3 61.50 15.36 -39.16
C ILE A 3 60.60 14.38 -39.89
N ASP A 4 60.78 13.07 -39.69
CA ASP A 4 59.79 12.05 -40.08
C ASP A 4 60.26 10.64 -39.68
N LYS A 5 60.29 10.34 -38.38
CA LYS A 5 60.34 8.93 -37.93
C LYS A 5 59.57 8.62 -36.64
N ASP A 6 59.35 9.61 -35.77
CA ASP A 6 58.65 9.41 -34.49
C ASP A 6 57.33 10.22 -34.35
N ASN A 7 56.80 10.75 -35.46
CA ASN A 7 55.53 11.48 -35.46
C ASN A 7 54.33 10.51 -35.51
N ASP A 8 54.25 9.62 -34.52
CA ASP A 8 53.00 8.93 -34.26
C ASP A 8 52.01 9.97 -33.73
N ARG A 9 51.14 10.46 -34.62
CA ARG A 9 50.11 11.46 -34.30
C ARG A 9 49.33 11.09 -33.03
N VAL A 10 49.15 9.80 -32.77
CA VAL A 10 48.50 9.29 -31.56
C VAL A 10 49.31 9.63 -30.32
N SER A 11 50.61 9.33 -30.33
CA SER A 11 51.54 9.66 -29.25
C SER A 11 51.63 11.17 -28.99
N TYR A 12 51.65 12.00 -30.03
CA TYR A 12 51.62 13.46 -29.90
C TYR A 12 50.31 13.96 -29.25
N LEU A 13 49.16 13.44 -29.66
CA LEU A 13 47.86 13.81 -29.10
C LEU A 13 47.72 13.37 -27.64
N ILE A 14 48.24 12.19 -27.28
CA ILE A 14 48.26 11.70 -25.89
C ILE A 14 49.10 12.62 -25.01
N GLN A 15 50.30 13.01 -25.46
CA GLN A 15 51.15 13.94 -24.70
C GLN A 15 50.49 15.31 -24.56
N LYS A 16 49.88 15.83 -25.64
CA LYS A 16 49.14 17.09 -25.61
C LYS A 16 47.96 17.04 -24.63
N ALA A 17 47.22 15.93 -24.58
CA ALA A 17 46.10 15.75 -23.64
C ALA A 17 46.56 15.68 -22.18
N LYS A 18 47.69 15.00 -21.89
CA LYS A 18 48.28 14.95 -20.55
C LYS A 18 48.68 16.34 -20.04
N ILE A 19 49.39 17.10 -20.88
CA ILE A 19 49.80 18.47 -20.54
C ILE A 19 48.59 19.37 -20.31
N LEU A 20 47.54 19.25 -21.14
CA LEU A 20 46.32 20.02 -20.97
C LEU A 20 45.62 19.69 -19.64
N ALA A 21 45.54 18.39 -19.27
CA ALA A 21 44.95 17.95 -18.01
C ALA A 21 45.74 18.43 -16.78
N GLU A 22 47.07 18.47 -16.86
CA GLU A 22 47.91 19.03 -15.78
C GLU A 22 47.71 20.55 -15.64
N ILE A 23 47.66 21.29 -16.75
CA ILE A 23 47.37 22.73 -16.75
C ILE A 23 45.97 22.99 -16.20
N GLU A 24 44.96 22.22 -16.63
CA GLU A 24 43.59 22.33 -16.12
C GLU A 24 43.51 22.03 -14.62
N LEU A 25 44.24 21.03 -14.12
CA LEU A 25 44.28 20.69 -12.69
C LEU A 25 44.82 21.85 -11.83
N PHE A 26 45.83 22.57 -12.36
CA PHE A 26 46.45 23.72 -11.69
C PHE A 26 45.66 25.03 -11.83
N TYR A 27 45.03 25.28 -12.98
CA TYR A 27 44.42 26.58 -13.29
C TYR A 27 42.88 26.64 -13.22
N LEU A 28 42.17 25.51 -13.06
CA LEU A 28 40.71 25.54 -12.87
C LEU A 28 40.33 25.91 -11.42
N LEU A 29 39.49 26.94 -11.30
CA LEU A 29 38.84 27.34 -10.05
C LEU A 29 38.00 26.17 -9.50
N PRO A 30 37.89 25.99 -8.17
CA PRO A 30 37.10 24.91 -7.56
C PRO A 30 35.67 24.77 -8.11
N ASN A 31 35.10 25.88 -8.59
CA ASN A 31 33.74 25.98 -9.12
C ASN A 31 33.59 25.36 -10.52
N GLN A 32 34.67 25.22 -11.29
CA GLN A 32 34.68 24.57 -12.61
C GLN A 32 34.94 23.05 -12.51
N ARG A 33 35.64 22.60 -11.46
CA ARG A 33 35.82 21.17 -11.13
C ARG A 33 34.55 20.51 -10.56
N ARG A 34 33.66 21.30 -9.95
CA ARG A 34 32.34 20.83 -9.52
C ARG A 34 31.40 20.80 -10.71
N TRP A 35 31.38 19.68 -11.43
CA TRP A 35 30.20 19.30 -12.21
C TRP A 35 28.94 19.53 -11.36
N LYS A 36 27.87 20.07 -11.96
CA LYS A 36 26.59 20.50 -11.34
C LYS A 36 25.90 19.46 -10.43
N HIS A 37 26.41 18.24 -10.32
CA HIS A 37 25.89 17.18 -9.47
C HIS A 37 26.62 17.01 -8.13
N GLY A 38 27.69 17.77 -7.87
CA GLY A 38 28.61 17.56 -6.74
C GLY A 38 28.09 17.76 -5.31
N SER A 39 26.78 17.95 -5.06
CA SER A 39 26.18 17.90 -3.71
C SER A 39 24.66 17.69 -3.71
N LEU A 40 24.00 17.38 -4.83
CA LEU A 40 22.62 16.88 -4.78
C LEU A 40 22.67 15.36 -4.67
N LYS A 41 22.75 14.87 -3.43
CA LYS A 41 22.33 13.50 -3.15
C LYS A 41 20.82 13.46 -3.39
N TYR A 42 20.40 13.19 -4.63
CA TYR A 42 19.03 12.80 -4.89
C TYR A 42 18.82 11.49 -4.13
N TYR A 43 18.22 11.54 -2.93
CA TYR A 43 17.65 10.36 -2.32
C TYR A 43 16.55 9.92 -3.27
N TYR A 44 16.87 8.94 -4.11
CA TYR A 44 15.90 8.32 -4.99
C TYR A 44 14.94 7.51 -4.11
N ALA A 45 13.90 8.18 -3.63
CA ALA A 45 12.77 7.53 -2.98
C ALA A 45 11.86 7.01 -4.09
N ASN A 46 11.83 5.70 -4.28
CA ASN A 46 10.90 5.09 -5.22
C ASN A 46 9.47 5.26 -4.67
N ALA A 47 8.64 5.98 -5.42
CA ALA A 47 7.25 6.25 -5.03
C ALA A 47 6.43 4.96 -4.86
N ASP A 48 6.72 3.91 -5.62
CA ASP A 48 6.02 2.62 -5.52
C ASP A 48 6.41 1.86 -4.25
N LYS A 49 7.70 1.87 -3.89
CA LYS A 49 8.16 1.31 -2.60
C LYS A 49 7.55 2.07 -1.42
N ALA A 50 7.45 3.40 -1.52
CA ALA A 50 6.81 4.21 -0.49
C ALA A 50 5.32 3.85 -0.34
N ARG A 51 4.61 3.65 -1.45
CA ARG A 51 3.20 3.19 -1.44
C ARG A 51 3.04 1.81 -0.80
N GLU A 52 3.92 0.86 -1.12
CA GLU A 52 3.90 -0.49 -0.53
C GLU A 52 4.09 -0.46 0.99
N GLU A 53 5.06 0.31 1.45
CA GLU A 53 5.35 0.44 2.89
C GLU A 53 4.22 1.13 3.65
N ILE A 54 3.62 2.19 3.10
CA ILE A 54 2.44 2.85 3.68
C ILE A 54 1.27 1.85 3.78
N LYS A 55 1.02 1.04 2.75
CA LYS A 55 0.00 -0.03 2.80
C LYS A 55 0.30 -1.09 3.87
N ARG A 56 1.57 -1.46 4.05
CA ARG A 56 1.99 -2.39 5.11
C ARG A 56 1.73 -1.79 6.49
N LEU A 57 2.10 -0.54 6.72
CA LEU A 57 1.88 0.17 7.99
C LEU A 57 0.38 0.33 8.31
N MET A 58 -0.44 0.64 7.31
CA MET A 58 -1.90 0.71 7.47
C MET A 58 -2.49 -0.66 7.84
N SER A 59 -2.03 -1.73 7.20
CA SER A 59 -2.48 -3.10 7.49
C SER A 59 -2.10 -3.56 8.90
N ASN A 60 -0.95 -3.11 9.39
CA ASN A 60 -0.46 -3.40 10.74
C ASN A 60 -1.03 -2.48 11.82
N GLY A 61 -1.86 -1.49 11.47
CA GLY A 61 -2.42 -0.51 12.42
C GLY A 61 -1.42 0.49 13.00
N GLN A 62 -0.20 0.55 12.44
CA GLN A 62 0.91 1.41 12.90
C GLN A 62 0.93 2.79 12.22
N TRP A 63 0.15 2.95 11.14
CA TRP A 63 0.05 4.22 10.41
C TRP A 63 -0.63 5.33 11.23
N GLU A 64 -1.62 4.95 12.03
CA GLU A 64 -2.49 5.84 12.80
C GLU A 64 -1.92 6.22 14.18
N THR A 65 -0.71 5.76 14.55
CA THR A 65 -0.19 5.94 15.91
C THR A 65 0.02 7.42 16.26
N ASN A 66 -0.95 7.95 17.00
CA ASN A 66 -1.09 9.01 18.02
C ASN A 66 -0.10 10.18 18.16
N GLU A 67 0.73 10.51 17.18
CA GLU A 67 1.39 11.82 17.14
C GLU A 67 0.61 12.76 16.23
N ASN A 68 -0.35 13.49 16.84
CA ASN A 68 -1.16 14.53 16.17
C ASN A 68 -0.30 15.54 15.39
N GLU A 69 0.96 15.72 15.79
CA GLU A 69 1.91 16.66 15.19
C GLU A 69 2.31 16.33 13.76
N LEU A 70 2.15 15.06 13.32
CA LEU A 70 2.48 14.63 11.96
C LEU A 70 1.25 14.40 11.07
N SER A 71 0.03 14.71 11.55
CA SER A 71 -1.22 14.49 10.82
C SER A 71 -1.24 15.21 9.46
N ASP A 72 -0.85 16.49 9.44
CA ASP A 72 -0.84 17.31 8.22
C ASP A 72 0.17 16.78 7.19
N MET A 73 1.35 16.35 7.65
CA MET A 73 2.39 15.77 6.78
C MET A 73 1.96 14.41 6.22
N LYS A 74 1.27 13.57 7.02
CA LYS A 74 0.71 12.30 6.56
C LYS A 74 -0.34 12.53 5.46
N GLN A 75 -1.25 13.49 5.65
CA GLN A 75 -2.27 13.83 4.66
C GLN A 75 -1.65 14.37 3.36
N ALA A 76 -0.66 15.27 3.47
CA ALA A 76 0.08 15.79 2.33
C ALA A 76 0.79 14.65 1.56
N LEU A 77 1.42 13.71 2.26
CA LEU A 77 2.11 12.56 1.66
C LEU A 77 1.13 11.64 0.91
N LEU A 78 -0.03 11.33 1.50
CA LEU A 78 -1.05 10.50 0.86
C LEU A 78 -1.58 11.14 -0.43
N LYS A 79 -1.78 12.46 -0.42
CA LYS A 79 -2.20 13.25 -1.59
C LYS A 79 -1.14 13.23 -2.70
N GLU A 80 0.13 13.47 -2.36
CA GLU A 80 1.25 13.45 -3.31
C GLU A 80 1.45 12.06 -3.93
N LEU A 81 1.38 11.01 -3.11
CA LEU A 81 1.53 9.63 -3.58
C LEU A 81 0.28 9.12 -4.30
N LYS A 82 -0.81 9.91 -4.37
CA LYS A 82 -2.12 9.54 -4.92
C LYS A 82 -2.62 8.23 -4.34
N ILE A 83 -2.37 8.02 -3.05
CA ILE A 83 -2.91 6.90 -2.28
C ILE A 83 -4.33 7.31 -1.93
N ASN A 84 -5.21 7.28 -2.93
CA ASN A 84 -6.62 7.50 -2.73
C ASN A 84 -7.20 6.24 -2.10
N ASP A 85 -7.44 6.33 -0.80
CA ASP A 85 -8.68 5.85 -0.18
C ASP A 85 -9.04 4.39 -0.49
N ILE A 86 -8.11 3.47 -0.22
CA ILE A 86 -8.42 2.04 -0.07
C ILE A 86 -9.54 1.85 0.99
N ASP A 87 -9.72 2.84 1.87
CA ASP A 87 -10.79 2.89 2.86
C ASP A 87 -12.19 3.16 2.28
N LYS A 88 -12.34 3.79 1.11
CA LYS A 88 -13.67 3.96 0.48
C LYS A 88 -14.25 2.62 0.03
N ASP A 89 -13.40 1.77 -0.55
CA ASP A 89 -13.77 0.43 -0.95
C ASP A 89 -13.95 -0.48 0.27
N LYS A 90 -13.12 -0.33 1.31
CA LYS A 90 -13.28 -1.07 2.58
C LYS A 90 -14.57 -0.72 3.29
N ALA A 91 -14.95 0.56 3.36
CA ALA A 91 -16.21 1.02 3.96
C ALA A 91 -17.42 0.51 3.15
N GLY A 92 -17.35 0.57 1.82
CA GLY A 92 -18.38 -0.01 0.95
C GLY A 92 -18.53 -1.53 1.13
N LEU A 93 -17.41 -2.25 1.24
CA LEU A 93 -17.38 -3.69 1.49
C LEU A 93 -17.91 -4.04 2.88
N GLN A 94 -17.56 -3.28 3.92
CA GLN A 94 -18.07 -3.45 5.28
C GLN A 94 -19.58 -3.24 5.34
N GLN A 95 -20.09 -2.18 4.74
CA GLN A 95 -21.54 -1.93 4.66
C GLN A 95 -22.28 -3.05 3.90
N LEU A 96 -21.67 -3.59 2.83
CA LEU A 96 -22.25 -4.70 2.06
C LEU A 96 -22.25 -6.01 2.86
N LEU A 97 -21.17 -6.29 3.60
CA LEU A 97 -21.04 -7.44 4.51
C LEU A 97 -22.08 -7.36 5.63
N GLU A 98 -22.22 -6.20 6.27
CA GLU A 98 -23.17 -5.99 7.35
C GLU A 98 -24.62 -6.16 6.87
N LYS A 99 -24.96 -5.63 5.68
CA LYS A 99 -26.26 -5.87 5.05
C LYS A 99 -26.50 -7.35 4.76
N LYS A 100 -25.50 -8.08 4.28
CA LYS A 100 -25.61 -9.53 4.03
C LYS A 100 -25.81 -10.31 5.33
N LEU A 101 -25.05 -9.98 6.39
CA LEU A 101 -25.17 -10.60 7.71
C LEU A 101 -26.57 -10.41 8.29
N LYS A 102 -27.08 -9.18 8.33
CA LYS A 102 -28.44 -8.89 8.80
C LYS A 102 -29.49 -9.68 8.02
N LYS A 103 -29.36 -9.76 6.69
CA LYS A 103 -30.27 -10.55 5.85
C LYS A 103 -30.21 -12.05 6.17
N THR A 104 -29.02 -12.60 6.42
CA THR A 104 -28.89 -14.01 6.81
C THR A 104 -29.45 -14.28 8.20
N GLU A 105 -29.25 -13.37 9.16
CA GLU A 105 -29.80 -13.47 10.51
C GLU A 105 -31.33 -13.46 10.48
N THR A 106 -31.96 -12.53 9.75
CA THR A 106 -33.42 -12.48 9.63
C THR A 106 -33.98 -13.73 8.97
N ASN A 107 -33.31 -14.26 7.94
CA ASN A 107 -33.75 -15.49 7.28
C ASN A 107 -33.67 -16.70 8.22
N LEU A 108 -32.60 -16.80 9.02
CA LEU A 108 -32.45 -17.87 10.01
C LEU A 108 -33.50 -17.77 11.12
N GLN A 109 -33.77 -16.57 11.63
CA GLN A 109 -34.83 -16.33 12.61
C GLN A 109 -36.19 -16.79 12.11
N GLN A 110 -36.56 -16.40 10.88
CA GLN A 110 -37.83 -16.83 10.26
C GLN A 110 -37.92 -18.35 10.08
N ILE A 111 -36.81 -19.02 9.74
CA ILE A 111 -36.78 -20.48 9.61
C ILE A 111 -36.95 -21.15 10.98
N LEU A 112 -36.32 -20.61 12.02
CA LEU A 112 -36.41 -21.13 13.38
C LEU A 112 -37.82 -20.97 13.95
N GLU A 113 -38.44 -19.80 13.81
CA GLU A 113 -39.82 -19.55 14.24
C GLU A 113 -40.80 -20.54 13.58
N LYS A 114 -40.73 -20.71 12.25
CA LYS A 114 -41.57 -21.68 11.54
C LYS A 114 -41.38 -23.11 12.02
N ARG A 115 -40.15 -23.51 12.39
CA ARG A 115 -39.90 -24.85 12.93
C ARG A 115 -40.47 -25.00 14.34
N LEU A 116 -40.34 -23.98 15.19
CA LEU A 116 -40.89 -23.98 16.53
C LEU A 116 -42.42 -24.09 16.50
N GLU A 117 -43.10 -23.26 15.71
CA GLU A 117 -44.55 -23.32 15.52
C GLU A 117 -44.99 -24.73 15.08
N LYS A 118 -44.28 -25.32 14.11
CA LYS A 118 -44.59 -26.68 13.65
C LYS A 118 -44.40 -27.74 14.74
N THR A 119 -43.38 -27.60 15.59
CA THR A 119 -43.18 -28.52 16.72
C THR A 119 -44.25 -28.34 17.78
N GLU A 120 -44.67 -27.11 18.07
CA GLU A 120 -45.75 -26.82 19.01
C GLU A 120 -47.08 -27.41 18.53
N THR A 121 -47.42 -27.26 17.24
CA THR A 121 -48.64 -27.86 16.68
C THR A 121 -48.61 -29.38 16.76
N ASN A 122 -47.46 -30.01 16.48
CA ASN A 122 -47.31 -31.46 16.56
C ASN A 122 -47.45 -31.97 18.00
N LEU A 123 -46.85 -31.26 18.97
CA LEU A 123 -46.96 -31.60 20.39
C LEU A 123 -48.39 -31.44 20.91
N GLN A 124 -49.10 -30.38 20.48
CA GLN A 124 -50.49 -30.15 20.84
C GLN A 124 -51.40 -31.27 20.32
N GLN A 125 -51.20 -31.71 19.06
CA GLN A 125 -51.93 -32.85 18.49
C GLN A 125 -51.71 -34.14 19.30
N LEU A 126 -50.46 -34.48 19.62
CA LEU A 126 -50.14 -35.66 20.44
C LEU A 126 -50.76 -35.59 21.84
N LEU A 127 -50.79 -34.41 22.45
CA LEU A 127 -51.39 -34.22 23.77
C LEU A 127 -52.90 -34.46 23.73
N ASP A 128 -53.57 -33.99 22.69
CA ASP A 128 -55.01 -34.16 22.53
C ASP A 128 -55.37 -35.62 22.21
N GLU A 129 -54.58 -36.32 21.39
CA GLU A 129 -54.69 -37.77 21.18
C GLU A 129 -54.55 -38.57 22.48
N LEU A 130 -53.57 -38.23 23.33
CA LEU A 130 -53.39 -38.87 24.64
C LEU A 130 -54.58 -38.64 25.58
N LYS A 131 -55.18 -37.44 25.58
CA LYS A 131 -56.40 -37.17 26.37
C LYS A 131 -57.58 -38.01 25.90
N MET A 132 -57.76 -38.14 24.58
CA MET A 132 -58.83 -38.95 24.01
C MET A 132 -58.68 -40.44 24.39
N MET A 133 -57.46 -40.99 24.34
CA MET A 133 -57.21 -42.37 24.77
C MET A 133 -57.49 -42.60 26.26
N LYS A 134 -57.23 -41.61 27.11
CA LYS A 134 -57.43 -41.72 28.56
C LYS A 134 -58.90 -41.63 28.98
N GLN A 135 -59.77 -41.05 28.15
CA GLN A 135 -61.22 -40.97 28.39
C GLN A 135 -61.98 -42.22 27.92
N ALA A 136 -61.37 -43.05 27.08
CA ALA A 136 -61.94 -44.28 26.54
C ALA A 136 -61.63 -45.54 27.38
N LEU A 137 -60.91 -45.38 28.49
CA LEU A 137 -60.44 -46.43 29.42
C LEU A 137 -61.12 -46.25 30.78
#